data_AF-A0A2N8ZMF4-F1
#
_entry.id   AF-A0A2N8ZMF4-F1
#
_cell.length_a   1.000
_cell.length_b   1.000
_cell.length_c   1.000
_cell.angle_alpha   90.00
_cell.angle_beta   90.00
_cell.angle_gamma   90.00
#
_symmetry.space_group_name_H-M   'P 1'
#
loop_
_entity.id
_entity.type
_entity.pdbx_description
1 polymer ?
#
loop_
_entity_poly.entity_id
_entity_poly.type
_entity_poly.pdbx_seq_one_letter_code
_entity_poly.pdbx_strand_id
1 'polypeptide(L)'
;MSNCVWNNFGVLTEVRIDENFVWVSNQDGRSLKMSIISYKDKYQDVYQTALGLVGKKVRLNTSQSNGEQAVWFSHISEVSKRRAAVLETVE
;
A
#
# COMPACT_ATOMS: atom_id res chain seq x y z
N MET A 1 -22.03 0.00 3.72
CA MET A 1 -20.72 -0.48 4.20
C MET A 1 -19.79 -0.48 3.01
N SER A 2 -18.71 0.30 3.05
CA SER A 2 -17.71 0.30 1.97
C SER A 2 -16.79 -0.91 2.18
N ASN A 3 -16.71 -1.80 1.20
CA ASN A 3 -15.80 -2.94 1.25
C ASN A 3 -14.39 -2.46 0.89
N CYS A 4 -13.46 -2.59 1.83
CA CYS A 4 -12.04 -2.33 1.59
C CYS A 4 -11.40 -3.57 0.96
N VAL A 5 -10.71 -3.40 -0.17
CA VAL A 5 -10.10 -4.50 -0.93
C VAL A 5 -8.60 -4.26 -1.06
N TRP A 6 -7.83 -5.31 -0.79
CA TRP A 6 -6.39 -5.32 -1.05
C TRP A 6 -6.12 -5.55 -2.54
N ASN A 7 -5.51 -4.57 -3.18
CA ASN A 7 -5.14 -4.61 -4.60
C ASN A 7 -3.62 -4.57 -4.75
N ASN A 8 -3.11 -5.35 -5.69
CA ASN A 8 -1.69 -5.29 -6.05
C ASN A 8 -1.39 -3.91 -6.64
N PHE A 9 -0.45 -3.21 -6.04
CA PHE A 9 -0.06 -1.87 -6.47
C PHE A 9 1.27 -1.88 -7.26
N GLY A 10 2.00 -3.00 -7.26
CA GLY A 10 3.24 -3.13 -8.02
C GLY A 10 4.46 -2.74 -7.19
N VAL A 11 5.55 -2.36 -7.86
CA VAL A 11 6.79 -1.94 -7.18
C VAL A 11 6.65 -0.49 -6.73
N LEU A 12 6.75 -0.24 -5.43
CA LEU A 12 6.73 1.11 -4.87
C LEU A 12 8.02 1.83 -5.24
N THR A 13 7.92 2.99 -5.89
CA THR A 13 9.08 3.77 -6.32
C THR A 13 9.27 5.02 -5.48
N GLU A 14 8.20 5.60 -4.98
CA GLU A 14 8.26 6.86 -4.26
C GLU A 14 7.16 6.97 -3.21
N VAL A 15 7.50 7.62 -2.10
CA VAL A 15 6.58 7.99 -1.03
C VAL A 15 6.83 9.47 -0.73
N ARG A 16 5.76 10.27 -0.71
CA ARG A 16 5.82 11.69 -0.33
C ARG A 16 4.75 11.99 0.70
N ILE A 17 4.98 13.00 1.52
CA ILE A 17 3.99 13.52 2.45
C ILE A 17 3.91 15.04 2.29
N ASP A 18 2.68 15.55 2.26
CA ASP A 18 2.39 16.98 2.34
C ASP A 18 1.49 17.27 3.55
N GLU A 19 0.97 18.49 3.68
CA GLU A 19 0.14 18.89 4.82
C GLU A 19 -1.18 18.13 4.93
N ASN A 20 -1.68 17.59 3.82
CA ASN A 20 -3.01 16.99 3.72
C ASN A 20 -2.98 15.50 3.39
N PHE A 21 -1.93 15.02 2.72
CA PHE A 21 -1.89 13.70 2.13
C PHE A 21 -0.54 12.99 2.24
N VAL A 22 -0.62 11.67 2.39
CA VAL A 22 0.49 10.74 2.09
C VAL A 22 0.28 10.20 0.69
N TRP A 23 1.28 10.36 -0.17
CA TRP A 23 1.29 9.91 -1.55
C TRP A 23 2.23 8.72 -1.74
N VAL A 24 1.81 7.76 -2.56
CA VAL A 24 2.62 6.61 -2.97
C VAL A 24 2.56 6.47 -4.48
N SER A 25 3.71 6.25 -5.11
CA SER A 25 3.83 6.04 -6.56
C SER A 25 4.47 4.69 -6.85
N ASN A 26 4.04 4.04 -7.93
CA ASN A 26 4.61 2.79 -8.39
C ASN A 26 5.46 2.97 -9.66
N GLN A 27 6.13 1.90 -10.07
CA GLN A 27 6.94 1.87 -11.28
C GLN A 27 6.15 2.04 -12.59
N ASP A 28 4.84 1.76 -12.57
CA ASP A 28 3.95 1.92 -13.74
C ASP A 28 3.43 3.36 -13.88
N GLY A 29 3.90 4.30 -13.05
CA GLY A 29 3.46 5.70 -13.04
C GLY A 29 2.09 5.92 -12.39
N ARG A 30 1.56 4.94 -11.64
CA ARG A 30 0.33 5.08 -10.87
C ARG A 30 0.63 5.66 -9.50
N SER A 31 -0.20 6.61 -9.07
CA SER A 31 -0.08 7.24 -7.75
C SER A 31 -1.39 7.21 -6.99
N LEU A 32 -1.35 6.79 -5.71
CA LEU A 32 -2.47 6.85 -4.78
C LEU A 32 -2.13 7.77 -3.60
N LYS A 33 -3.16 8.26 -2.91
CA LYS A 33 -3.06 9.15 -1.76
C LYS A 33 -3.89 8.68 -0.58
N MET A 34 -3.52 9.12 0.60
CA MET A 34 -4.20 8.87 1.87
C MET A 34 -4.38 10.20 2.59
N SER A 35 -5.58 10.45 3.11
CA SER A 35 -5.88 11.68 3.86
C SER A 35 -5.27 11.64 5.25
N ILE A 36 -4.43 12.63 5.57
CA ILE A 36 -3.86 12.83 6.92
C ILE A 36 -4.98 13.14 7.91
N ILE A 37 -5.92 14.02 7.53
CA ILE A 37 -7.01 14.47 8.41
C ILE A 37 -7.94 13.30 8.77
N SER A 38 -8.24 12.44 7.80
CA SER A 38 -9.16 11.32 8.00
C SER A 38 -8.54 10.19 8.82
N TYR A 39 -7.21 10.01 8.75
CA TYR A 39 -6.52 8.89 9.38
C TYR A 39 -5.71 9.27 10.63
N LYS A 40 -5.54 10.56 10.92
CA LYS A 40 -4.85 11.08 12.12
C LYS A 40 -3.57 10.29 12.39
N ASP A 41 -3.31 9.87 13.62
CA ASP A 41 -2.06 9.20 14.00
C ASP A 41 -1.69 7.99 13.11
N LYS A 42 -2.67 7.31 12.50
CA LYS A 42 -2.41 6.17 11.58
C LYS A 42 -1.70 6.56 10.30
N TYR A 43 -1.75 7.82 9.85
CA TYR A 43 -1.04 8.21 8.62
C TYR A 43 0.48 8.09 8.82
N GLN A 44 0.98 8.33 10.04
CA GLN A 44 2.41 8.27 10.34
C GLN A 44 2.93 6.84 10.24
N ASP A 45 2.20 5.89 10.83
CA ASP A 45 2.55 4.47 10.75
C ASP A 45 2.56 3.98 9.30
N VAL A 46 1.55 4.38 8.51
CA VAL A 46 1.45 4.00 7.10
C VAL A 46 2.56 4.66 6.27
N TYR A 47 2.89 5.92 6.53
CA TYR A 47 3.99 6.62 5.87
C TYR A 47 5.35 5.98 6.18
N GLN A 48 5.65 5.72 7.46
CA GLN A 48 6.89 5.05 7.88
C GLN A 48 6.99 3.64 7.29
N THR A 49 5.89 2.90 7.29
CA THR A 49 5.82 1.58 6.65
C THR A 49 6.08 1.70 5.15
N ALA A 50 5.47 2.66 4.46
CA ALA A 50 5.65 2.86 3.03
C ALA A 50 7.12 3.19 2.69
N LEU A 51 7.78 4.05 3.46
CA LEU A 51 9.19 4.37 3.29
C LEU A 51 10.09 3.12 3.34
N GLY A 52 9.84 2.21 4.28
CA GLY A 52 10.56 0.94 4.39
C GLY A 52 10.25 -0.08 3.28
N LEU A 53 9.26 0.20 2.43
CA LEU A 53 8.83 -0.66 1.32
C LEU A 53 9.22 -0.10 -0.06
N VAL A 54 9.90 1.04 -0.14
CA VAL A 54 10.41 1.59 -1.40
C VAL A 54 11.34 0.57 -2.07
N GLY A 55 11.14 0.34 -3.37
CA GLY A 55 11.81 -0.68 -4.17
C GLY A 55 11.21 -2.08 -4.07
N LYS A 56 10.20 -2.30 -3.22
CA LYS A 56 9.55 -3.61 -3.05
C LYS A 56 8.20 -3.68 -3.75
N LYS A 57 7.76 -4.91 -4.05
CA LYS A 57 6.39 -5.16 -4.49
C LYS A 57 5.43 -5.00 -3.32
N VAL A 58 4.41 -4.17 -3.49
CA VAL A 58 3.43 -3.85 -2.45
C VAL A 58 2.00 -4.02 -2.95
N ARG A 59 1.10 -4.19 -2.00
CA ARG A 59 -0.35 -4.14 -2.17
C ARG A 59 -0.91 -3.04 -1.29
N LEU A 60 -1.98 -2.41 -1.76
CA LEU A 60 -2.66 -1.32 -1.07
C LEU A 60 -4.09 -1.72 -0.74
N ASN A 61 -4.56 -1.32 0.42
CA ASN A 61 -5.95 -1.50 0.82
C ASN A 61 -6.76 -0.27 0.40
N THR A 62 -7.59 -0.43 -0.63
CA THR A 62 -8.39 0.65 -1.23
C THR A 62 -9.87 0.35 -1.01
N SER A 63 -10.65 1.36 -0.63
CA SER A 63 -12.11 1.22 -0.59
C SER A 63 -12.65 1.13 -2.02
N GLN A 64 -13.41 0.08 -2.35
CA GLN A 64 -14.20 0.07 -3.59
C GLN A 64 -15.34 1.08 -3.43
N SER A 65 -15.13 2.31 -3.88
CA SER A 65 -16.23 3.20 -4.22
C SER A 65 -16.47 3.09 -5.72
N ASN A 66 -17.69 2.70 -6.07
CA ASN A 66 -18.11 2.41 -7.44
C ASN A 66 -17.81 3.60 -8.38
N GLY A 67 -16.91 3.40 -9.35
CA GLY A 67 -16.86 4.20 -10.57
C GLY A 67 -15.92 5.40 -10.62
N GLU A 68 -15.43 5.91 -9.49
CA GLU A 68 -14.44 7.00 -9.49
C GLU A 68 -13.09 6.47 -9.05
N GLN A 69 -12.09 6.75 -9.89
CA GLN A 69 -10.68 6.37 -9.76
C GLN A 69 -10.30 6.17 -8.29
N ALA A 70 -9.92 4.94 -7.92
CA ALA A 70 -9.49 4.59 -6.57
C ALA A 70 -8.13 5.24 -6.28
N VAL A 71 -8.08 6.58 -6.26
CA VAL A 71 -6.92 7.40 -5.90
C VAL A 71 -6.63 7.26 -4.40
N TRP A 72 -7.50 6.60 -3.64
CA TRP A 72 -7.42 6.53 -2.18
C TRP A 72 -6.97 5.17 -1.67
N PHE A 73 -6.03 5.16 -0.73
CA PHE A 73 -5.66 3.98 0.04
C PHE A 73 -5.69 4.24 1.54
N SER A 74 -5.74 3.16 2.31
CA SER A 74 -5.84 3.19 3.77
C SER A 74 -4.68 2.46 4.46
N HIS A 75 -4.09 1.46 3.80
CA HIS A 75 -2.97 0.68 4.32
C HIS A 75 -2.09 0.20 3.16
N ILE A 76 -0.83 -0.09 3.48
CA ILE A 76 0.18 -0.64 2.58
C ILE A 76 0.84 -1.87 3.21
N SER A 77 1.18 -2.85 2.38
CA SER A 77 1.86 -4.07 2.83
C SER A 77 2.71 -4.65 1.71
N GLU A 78 3.83 -5.28 2.05
CA GLU A 78 4.65 -6.01 1.11
C GLU A 78 3.89 -7.20 0.52
N VAL A 79 4.03 -7.43 -0.78
CA VAL A 79 3.67 -8.70 -1.41
C VAL A 79 4.83 -9.64 -1.20
N SER A 80 4.92 -10.20 0.01
CA SER A 80 5.90 -11.23 0.32
C SER A 80 5.60 -12.44 -0.55
N LYS A 81 6.55 -12.83 -1.41
CA LYS A 81 6.56 -14.20 -1.93
C LYS A 81 6.79 -15.08 -0.71
N ARG A 82 5.77 -15.79 -0.22
CA ARG A 82 6.05 -16.96 0.63
C ARG A 82 7.00 -17.82 -0.19
N ARG A 83 8.28 -17.87 0.18
CA ARG A 83 9.09 -19.04 -0.15
C ARG A 83 8.30 -20.19 0.45
N ALA A 84 7.80 -21.09 -0.39
CA ALA A 84 7.32 -22.37 0.10
C ALA A 84 8.46 -22.91 0.97
N ALA A 85 8.24 -23.02 2.27
CA ALA A 85 9.11 -23.81 3.11
C ALA A 85 8.91 -25.23 2.58
N VAL A 86 9.84 -25.68 1.73
CA VAL A 86 10.00 -27.11 1.47
C VAL A 86 10.43 -27.67 2.81
N LEU A 87 9.48 -28.25 3.54
CA LEU A 87 9.78 -29.22 4.58
C LEU A 87 10.35 -30.41 3.83
N GLU A 88 11.68 -30.45 3.67
CA GLU A 88 12.38 -31.70 3.39
C GLU A 88 12.14 -32.59 4.61
N THR A 89 11.18 -33.51 4.47
CA THR A 89 11.14 -34.71 5.29
C THR A 89 12.37 -35.52 4.92
N VAL A 90 13.37 -35.49 5.79
CA VAL A 90 14.50 -36.41 5.73
C VAL A 90 13.97 -37.76 6.20
N GLU A 91 14.08 -38.76 5.33
CA GLU A 91 13.78 -40.18 5.60
C GLU A 91 14.68 -40.77 6.69
#